data_AF-A0A661P2U6-F1
#
_entry.id   AF-A0A661P2U6-F1
#
_cell.length_a   1.000
_cell.length_b   1.000
_cell.length_c   1.000
_cell.angle_alpha   90.00
_cell.angle_beta   90.00
_cell.angle_gamma   90.00
#
_symmetry.space_group_name_H-M   'P 1'
#
loop_
_entity.id
_entity.type
_entity.pdbx_description
1 polymer ?
#
loop_
_entity_poly.entity_id
_entity_poly.type
_entity_poly.pdbx_seq_one_letter_code
_entity_poly.pdbx_strand_id
1 'polypeptide(L)'
;MHRLIKPIFWTFLFLAMMLVIDQLLVQVPPIHPAHAAVSNFYQDFRSRLIDLTFGEKKSAPKSVEAMIEKQQKGQKTSPQKIKKPDQKQVKSTEKPQVKKSQRYIYSDSKGELQFADSLEEVPDEYRKLAQPMGE
;
A
#
# COMPACT_ATOMS: atom_id res chain seq x y z
N MET A 1 14.29 -40.14 -36.15
CA MET A 1 14.06 -39.31 -34.95
C MET A 1 14.84 -37.98 -34.95
N HIS A 2 15.99 -37.84 -35.63
CA HIS A 2 16.77 -36.58 -35.68
C HIS A 2 16.02 -35.32 -36.15
N ARG A 3 14.94 -35.46 -36.94
CA ARG A 3 14.13 -34.33 -37.41
C ARG A 3 13.29 -33.69 -36.31
N LEU A 4 12.95 -34.44 -35.26
CA LEU A 4 12.23 -33.97 -34.08
C LEU A 4 13.18 -33.45 -32.98
N ILE A 5 14.44 -33.86 -32.98
CA ILE A 5 15.43 -33.41 -32.00
C ILE A 5 15.76 -31.92 -32.19
N LYS A 6 15.79 -31.42 -33.44
CA LYS A 6 16.05 -30.00 -33.75
C LYS A 6 15.04 -29.04 -33.09
N PRO A 7 13.72 -29.20 -33.28
CA PRO A 7 12.75 -28.32 -32.62
C PRO A 7 12.74 -28.51 -31.10
N ILE A 8 12.89 -29.74 -30.58
CA ILE A 8 12.93 -29.99 -29.13
C ILE A 8 14.13 -29.27 -28.49
N PHE A 9 15.31 -29.34 -29.11
CA PHE A 9 16.49 -28.64 -28.64
C PHE A 9 16.28 -27.11 -28.66
N TRP A 10 15.68 -26.57 -29.72
CA TRP A 10 15.36 -25.15 -29.80
C TRP A 10 14.33 -24.70 -28.77
N THR A 11 13.30 -25.50 -28.51
CA THR A 11 12.31 -25.25 -27.45
C THR A 11 12.98 -25.26 -26.08
N PHE A 12 13.86 -26.23 -25.82
CA PHE A 12 14.58 -26.31 -24.54
C PHE A 12 15.54 -25.13 -24.36
N LEU A 13 16.27 -24.74 -25.40
CA LEU A 13 17.14 -23.57 -25.40
C LEU A 13 16.35 -22.28 -25.14
N PHE A 14 15.20 -22.13 -25.80
CA PHE A 14 14.29 -21.01 -25.58
C PHE A 14 13.78 -20.97 -24.14
N LEU A 15 13.36 -22.12 -23.61
CA LEU A 15 12.89 -22.23 -22.24
C LEU A 15 13.99 -21.89 -21.22
N ALA A 16 15.20 -22.38 -21.44
CA ALA A 16 16.37 -22.04 -20.63
C ALA A 16 16.68 -20.54 -20.68
N MET A 17 16.60 -19.92 -21.86
CA MET A 17 16.79 -18.47 -22.01
C MET A 17 15.73 -17.69 -21.23
N MET A 18 14.46 -18.11 -21.31
CA MET A 18 13.38 -17.49 -20.55
C MET A 18 13.63 -17.59 -19.04
N LEU A 19 14.09 -18.75 -18.57
CA LEU A 19 14.43 -18.99 -17.17
C LEU A 19 15.59 -18.08 -16.68
N VAL A 20 16.57 -17.83 -17.53
CA VAL A 20 17.68 -16.90 -17.24
C VAL A 20 17.18 -15.47 -17.11
N ILE A 21 16.27 -15.04 -17.97
CA ILE A 21 15.66 -13.70 -17.90
C ILE A 21 14.83 -13.55 -16.62
N ASP A 22 14.01 -14.55 -16.30
CA ASP A 22 13.25 -14.61 -15.04
C ASP A 22 14.20 -14.49 -13.83
N GLN A 23 15.35 -15.17 -13.88
CA GLN A 23 16.35 -15.11 -12.81
C GLN A 23 17.02 -13.73 -12.72
N LEU A 24 17.35 -13.10 -13.86
CA LEU A 24 17.92 -11.74 -13.93
C LEU A 24 16.99 -10.72 -13.28
N LEU A 25 15.69 -10.77 -13.57
CA LEU A 25 14.69 -9.84 -13.02
C LEU A 25 14.54 -9.95 -11.50
N VAL A 26 14.82 -11.14 -10.94
CA VAL A 26 14.74 -11.40 -9.50
C VAL A 26 16.03 -11.04 -8.78
N GLN A 27 17.18 -11.35 -9.38
CA GLN A 27 18.46 -11.40 -8.67
C GLN A 27 19.35 -10.17 -8.94
N VAL A 28 19.13 -9.42 -10.03
CA VAL A 28 19.94 -8.25 -10.34
C VAL A 28 19.46 -7.04 -9.54
N PRO A 29 20.29 -6.49 -8.63
CA PRO A 29 19.98 -5.23 -7.98
C PRO A 29 19.95 -4.12 -9.05
N PRO A 30 18.88 -3.31 -9.10
CA PRO A 30 18.73 -2.31 -10.14
C PRO A 30 19.80 -1.21 -9.99
N ILE A 31 20.70 -1.14 -10.97
CA ILE A 31 21.78 -0.13 -11.02
C ILE A 31 21.21 1.25 -11.42
N HIS A 32 20.04 1.28 -12.08
CA HIS A 32 19.34 2.49 -12.53
C HIS A 32 17.88 2.50 -12.02
N PRO A 33 17.30 3.66 -11.65
CA PRO A 33 15.92 3.75 -11.12
C PRO A 33 14.84 3.15 -12.03
N ALA A 34 15.03 3.17 -13.35
CA ALA A 34 14.09 2.56 -14.31
C ALA A 34 14.02 1.02 -14.19
N HIS A 35 15.15 0.36 -13.92
CA HIS A 35 15.17 -1.08 -13.69
C HIS A 35 14.56 -1.44 -12.33
N ALA A 36 14.63 -0.54 -11.35
CA ALA A 36 14.05 -0.77 -10.03
C ALA A 36 12.52 -0.89 -10.07
N ALA A 37 11.86 0.01 -10.82
CA ALA A 37 10.41 -0.04 -10.97
C ALA A 37 9.94 -1.34 -11.64
N VAL A 38 10.64 -1.78 -12.69
CA VAL A 38 10.30 -3.01 -13.43
C VAL A 38 10.55 -4.26 -12.58
N SER A 39 11.70 -4.36 -11.90
CA SER A 39 12.00 -5.49 -11.03
C SER A 39 11.02 -5.58 -9.85
N ASN A 40 10.69 -4.46 -9.21
CA ASN A 40 9.72 -4.43 -8.11
C ASN A 40 8.32 -4.87 -8.57
N PHE A 41 7.85 -4.33 -9.70
CA PHE A 41 6.58 -4.74 -10.28
C PHE A 41 6.57 -6.22 -10.66
N TYR A 42 7.63 -6.71 -11.30
CA TYR A 42 7.75 -8.11 -11.72
C TYR A 42 7.76 -9.06 -10.51
N GLN A 43 8.49 -8.72 -9.44
CA GLN A 43 8.53 -9.51 -8.21
C GLN A 43 7.17 -9.58 -7.54
N ASP A 44 6.46 -8.44 -7.40
CA ASP A 44 5.11 -8.40 -6.81
C ASP A 44 4.12 -9.21 -7.66
N PHE A 45 4.13 -9.04 -8.98
CA PHE A 45 3.30 -9.81 -9.90
C PHE A 45 3.55 -11.32 -9.77
N ARG A 46 4.81 -11.74 -9.75
CA ARG A 46 5.19 -13.15 -9.61
C ARG A 46 4.74 -13.73 -8.28
N SER A 47 4.94 -12.99 -7.18
CA SER A 47 4.47 -13.42 -5.86
C SER A 47 2.96 -13.62 -5.82
N ARG A 48 2.18 -12.69 -6.39
CA ARG A 48 0.72 -12.82 -6.50
C ARG A 48 0.30 -13.96 -7.40
N LEU A 49 1.02 -14.17 -8.51
CA LEU A 49 0.75 -15.28 -9.42
C LEU A 49 0.98 -16.62 -8.71
N ILE A 50 2.09 -16.77 -7.99
CA ILE A 50 2.39 -17.98 -7.20
C ILE A 50 1.35 -18.18 -6.10
N ASP A 51 0.92 -17.12 -5.41
CA ASP A 51 -0.13 -17.20 -4.40
C ASP A 51 -1.48 -17.61 -5.01
N LEU A 52 -1.81 -17.11 -6.21
CA LEU A 52 -3.03 -17.46 -6.90
C LEU A 52 -3.02 -18.90 -7.47
N THR A 53 -1.86 -19.37 -7.95
CA THR A 53 -1.74 -20.69 -8.59
C THR A 53 -1.39 -21.82 -7.62
N PHE A 54 -0.73 -21.53 -6.50
CA PHE A 54 -0.24 -22.51 -5.53
C PHE A 54 -0.65 -22.20 -4.07
N GLY A 55 -1.30 -21.07 -3.81
CA GLY A 55 -1.52 -20.52 -2.47
C GLY A 55 -2.92 -20.70 -1.90
N GLU A 56 -3.55 -21.87 -2.03
CA GLU A 56 -4.77 -22.17 -1.28
C GLU A 56 -4.56 -22.20 0.25
N LYS A 57 -3.33 -22.12 0.79
CA LYS A 57 -3.07 -22.41 2.23
C LYS A 57 -2.03 -21.54 2.95
N LYS A 58 -1.48 -20.47 2.37
CA LYS A 58 -0.44 -19.65 3.07
C LYS A 58 -0.65 -18.15 3.09
N SER A 59 -1.80 -17.67 2.69
CA SER A 59 -2.24 -16.31 3.02
C SER A 59 -3.11 -16.35 4.28
N ALA A 60 -2.53 -16.81 5.40
CA ALA A 60 -2.99 -16.33 6.70
C ALA A 60 -2.72 -14.82 6.66
N PRO A 61 -3.78 -14.01 6.67
CA PRO A 61 -3.71 -12.75 6.00
C PRO A 61 -2.85 -11.79 6.84
N LYS A 62 -1.89 -11.13 6.19
CA LYS A 62 -1.47 -9.78 6.60
C LYS A 62 -2.59 -8.77 6.24
N SER A 63 -3.84 -9.17 6.43
CA SER A 63 -5.02 -8.31 6.35
C SER A 63 -4.98 -7.43 7.59
N VAL A 64 -5.39 -6.18 7.39
CA VAL A 64 -5.54 -5.15 8.42
C VAL A 64 -6.30 -5.70 9.65
N GLU A 65 -7.19 -6.68 9.47
CA GLU A 65 -7.89 -7.40 10.53
C GLU A 65 -6.97 -8.09 11.53
N ALA A 66 -5.89 -8.75 11.08
CA ALA A 66 -4.92 -9.40 11.98
C ALA A 66 -4.05 -8.37 12.74
N MET A 67 -3.83 -7.19 12.15
CA MET A 67 -3.18 -6.07 12.84
C MET A 67 -4.13 -5.43 13.87
N ILE A 68 -5.42 -5.29 13.55
CA ILE A 68 -6.45 -4.80 14.47
C ILE A 68 -6.63 -5.79 15.64
N GLU A 69 -6.65 -7.11 15.38
CA GLU A 69 -6.75 -8.13 16.43
C GLU A 69 -5.52 -8.12 17.35
N LYS A 70 -4.31 -7.95 16.78
CA LYS A 70 -3.08 -7.86 17.58
C LYS A 70 -3.02 -6.58 18.42
N GLN A 71 -3.54 -5.46 17.91
CA GLN A 71 -3.65 -4.21 18.66
C GLN A 71 -4.74 -4.27 19.74
N GLN A 72 -5.86 -4.96 19.50
CA GLN A 72 -6.90 -5.19 20.51
C GLN A 72 -6.49 -6.18 21.61
N LYS A 73 -5.66 -7.19 21.28
CA LYS A 73 -5.20 -8.21 22.24
C LYS A 73 -4.10 -7.70 23.19
N GLY A 74 -3.39 -6.64 22.81
CA GLY A 74 -2.41 -5.95 23.67
C GLY A 74 -3.01 -4.97 24.69
N GLN A 75 -4.32 -4.69 24.63
CA GLN A 75 -4.95 -3.62 25.42
C GLN A 75 -5.97 -4.16 26.45
N LYS A 76 -5.73 -5.33 27.03
CA LYS A 76 -6.51 -5.83 28.17
C LYS A 76 -5.64 -6.46 29.26
N THR A 77 -5.09 -5.59 30.10
CA THR A 77 -4.84 -5.83 31.54
C THR A 77 -4.78 -4.46 32.27
N SER A 78 -5.98 -3.92 32.55
CA SER A 78 -6.49 -3.26 33.78
C SER A 78 -5.63 -2.27 34.62
N PRO A 79 -6.22 -1.48 35.55
CA PRO A 79 -7.25 -0.44 35.41
C PRO A 79 -6.84 0.85 36.16
N GLN A 80 -6.88 2.05 35.55
CA GLN A 80 -6.76 3.30 36.33
C GLN A 80 -7.95 4.24 36.08
N LYS A 81 -8.84 4.21 37.07
CA LYS A 81 -9.87 5.19 37.35
C LYS A 81 -9.24 6.59 37.44
N ILE A 82 -9.36 7.38 36.38
CA ILE A 82 -9.26 8.85 36.42
C ILE A 82 -10.42 9.36 35.57
N LYS A 83 -11.60 9.47 36.19
CA LYS A 83 -12.24 10.76 36.45
C LYS A 83 -12.36 11.62 35.19
N LYS A 84 -13.56 11.62 34.62
CA LYS A 84 -14.15 12.74 33.89
C LYS A 84 -13.84 14.04 34.64
N PRO A 85 -13.25 15.06 34.01
CA PRO A 85 -13.46 16.43 34.43
C PRO A 85 -14.07 17.20 33.25
N ASP A 86 -15.30 17.61 33.47
CA ASP A 86 -15.85 18.90 33.09
C ASP A 86 -15.49 19.52 31.73
N GLN A 87 -16.58 19.70 30.97
CA GLN A 87 -16.87 20.96 30.31
C GLN A 87 -16.21 22.15 31.02
N LYS A 88 -15.18 22.69 30.40
CA LYS A 88 -14.88 24.12 30.50
C LYS A 88 -14.55 24.67 29.13
N GLN A 89 -15.64 25.02 28.46
CA GLN A 89 -15.69 26.00 27.39
C GLN A 89 -15.10 27.33 27.88
N VAL A 90 -13.96 27.74 27.31
CA VAL A 90 -13.49 29.13 27.17
C VAL A 90 -12.50 29.10 25.98
N LYS A 91 -12.63 29.77 24.84
CA LYS A 91 -13.58 30.76 24.34
C LYS A 91 -13.38 30.87 22.82
N SER A 92 -14.49 30.84 22.09
CA SER A 92 -14.55 31.10 20.65
C SER A 92 -14.16 32.54 20.33
N THR A 93 -13.42 32.71 19.23
CA THR A 93 -13.63 33.75 18.21
C THR A 93 -13.11 33.08 16.95
N GLU A 94 -13.92 32.63 15.98
CA GLU A 94 -14.96 33.37 15.28
C GLU A 94 -15.96 32.40 14.60
N LYS A 95 -17.10 32.94 14.17
CA LYS A 95 -18.43 32.34 13.95
C LYS A 95 -18.57 31.26 12.86
N PRO A 96 -19.69 30.50 12.87
CA PRO A 96 -19.87 29.24 12.18
C PRO A 96 -20.25 29.43 10.71
N GLN A 97 -19.58 28.70 9.83
CA GLN A 97 -20.16 28.35 8.55
C GLN A 97 -20.24 26.85 8.47
N VAL A 98 -21.48 26.37 8.49
CA VAL A 98 -21.90 25.14 7.83
C VAL A 98 -21.55 25.29 6.35
N LYS A 99 -20.27 25.17 6.02
CA LYS A 99 -19.80 24.98 4.66
C LYS A 99 -19.74 23.48 4.48
N LYS A 100 -20.55 23.00 3.53
CA LYS A 100 -20.64 21.61 3.08
C LYS A 100 -19.31 20.91 3.31
N SER A 101 -19.32 19.83 4.09
CA SER A 101 -18.14 19.04 4.43
C SER A 101 -17.65 18.32 3.17
N GLN A 102 -17.09 19.08 2.23
CA GLN A 102 -16.33 18.56 1.12
C GLN A 102 -15.01 18.11 1.73
N ARG A 103 -14.94 16.84 2.14
CA ARG A 103 -13.71 16.28 2.68
C ARG A 103 -12.65 16.30 1.59
N TYR A 104 -11.47 16.81 1.87
CA TYR A 104 -10.34 16.81 0.95
C TYR A 104 -9.38 15.68 1.29
N ILE A 105 -8.73 15.15 0.27
CA ILE A 105 -7.65 14.18 0.39
C ILE A 105 -6.39 14.74 -0.28
N TYR A 106 -5.23 14.61 0.36
CA TYR A 106 -3.95 15.04 -0.21
C TYR A 106 -2.84 14.05 0.15
N SER A 107 -1.77 14.02 -0.64
CA SER A 107 -0.56 13.24 -0.36
C SER A 107 0.52 14.13 0.23
N ASP A 108 1.14 13.70 1.33
CA ASP A 108 2.25 14.44 1.95
C ASP A 108 3.61 14.12 1.30
N SER A 109 4.68 14.73 1.81
CA SER A 109 6.06 14.51 1.34
C SER A 109 6.58 13.08 1.53
N LYS A 110 5.91 12.26 2.36
CA LYS A 110 6.23 10.84 2.57
C LYS A 110 5.37 9.93 1.70
N GLY A 111 4.42 10.49 0.95
CA GLY A 111 3.46 9.74 0.14
C GLY A 111 2.29 9.15 0.94
N GLU A 112 2.06 9.60 2.18
CA GLU A 112 0.90 9.18 2.97
C GLU A 112 -0.33 9.99 2.57
N LEU A 113 -1.50 9.34 2.52
CA LEU A 113 -2.79 10.00 2.24
C LEU A 113 -3.36 10.59 3.53
N GLN A 114 -3.64 11.89 3.49
CA GLN A 114 -4.20 12.66 4.59
C GLN A 114 -5.58 13.19 4.22
N PHE A 115 -6.47 13.26 5.21
CA PHE A 115 -7.83 13.77 5.05
C PHE A 115 -8.00 15.08 5.83
N ALA A 116 -8.67 16.05 5.23
CA ALA A 116 -9.02 17.31 5.85
C ALA A 116 -10.52 17.57 5.65
N ASP A 117 -11.21 18.09 6.66
CA ASP A 117 -12.65 18.36 6.55
C ASP A 117 -12.93 19.67 5.79
N SER A 118 -11.89 20.46 5.51
CA SER A 118 -11.93 21.68 4.70
C SER A 118 -10.62 21.90 3.95
N LEU A 119 -10.64 22.71 2.89
CA LEU A 119 -9.43 23.02 2.10
C LEU A 119 -8.45 23.86 2.93
N GLU A 120 -8.98 24.67 3.85
CA GLU A 120 -8.23 25.53 4.75
C GLU A 120 -7.37 24.74 5.74
N GLU A 121 -7.79 23.53 6.10
CA GLU A 121 -7.07 22.62 6.99
C GLU A 121 -5.91 21.87 6.27
N VAL A 122 -5.89 21.86 4.94
CA VAL A 122 -4.76 21.33 4.17
C VAL A 122 -3.59 22.33 4.22
N PRO A 123 -2.34 21.89 4.54
CA PRO A 123 -1.18 22.78 4.52
C PRO A 123 -0.96 23.38 3.12
N ASP A 124 -0.51 24.65 3.07
CA ASP A 124 -0.42 25.44 1.84
C ASP A 124 0.33 24.74 0.69
N GLU A 125 1.38 23.98 1.04
CA GLU A 125 2.20 23.21 0.10
C GLU A 125 1.40 22.13 -0.64
N TYR A 126 0.41 21.53 0.01
CA TYR A 126 -0.37 20.40 -0.50
C TYR A 126 -1.76 20.79 -0.98
N ARG A 127 -2.22 22.04 -0.78
CA ARG A 127 -3.54 22.53 -1.24
C ARG A 127 -3.74 22.36 -2.75
N LYS A 128 -2.69 22.51 -3.54
CA LYS A 128 -2.74 22.35 -5.01
C LYS A 128 -2.91 20.89 -5.44
N LEU A 129 -2.52 19.96 -4.57
CA LEU A 129 -2.60 18.51 -4.78
C LEU A 129 -3.82 17.91 -4.09
N ALA A 130 -4.55 18.71 -3.29
CA ALA A 130 -5.73 18.28 -2.58
C ALA A 130 -6.88 18.02 -3.55
N GLN A 131 -7.46 16.84 -3.45
CA GLN A 131 -8.61 16.43 -4.24
C GLN A 131 -9.86 16.41 -3.36
N PRO A 132 -10.99 16.99 -3.79
CA PRO A 132 -12.24 16.87 -3.07
C PRO A 132 -12.77 15.44 -3.16
N MET A 133 -13.14 14.86 -2.04
CA MET A 133 -13.87 13.61 -1.93
C MET A 133 -15.36 13.97 -2.01
N GLY A 134 -16.01 13.54 -3.10
CA GLY A 134 -17.44 13.77 -3.35
C GLY A 134 -18.34 13.12 -2.29
N GLU A 135 -19.58 13.61 -2.19
CA GLU A 135 -20.65 13.04 -1.34
C GLU A 135 -20.94 11.57 -1.66
#